data_AF-A0A352MAE3-F1
#
_entry.id   AF-A0A352MAE3-F1
#
_cell.length_a   1.000
_cell.length_b   1.000
_cell.length_c   1.000
_cell.angle_alpha   90.00
_cell.angle_beta   90.00
_cell.angle_gamma   90.00
#
_symmetry.space_group_name_H-M   'P 1'
#
loop_
_entity.id
_entity.type
_entity.pdbx_description
1 polymer ?
#
loop_
_entity_poly.entity_id
_entity_poly.type
_entity_poly.pdbx_seq_one_letter_code
_entity_poly.pdbx_strand_id
1 'polypeptide(L)'
;MKRNNTYSELNRRDAVKLLTAGSAAGLLGFFTSPAARAETRETPLWSAGLPPLKIKSVKAIATAPEGSNLIVVKVETSEPGLYGLGCATFTQRAMAVIPAINSYLNDFCAG
;
A
#
# COMPACT_ATOMS: atom_id res chain seq x y z
N MET A 1 48.71 11.33 -35.47
CA MET A 1 47.30 10.93 -35.27
C MET A 1 47.19 10.11 -34.00
N LYS A 2 46.94 10.75 -32.85
CA LYS A 2 46.62 10.06 -31.59
C LYS A 2 45.28 10.59 -31.11
N ARG A 3 44.33 9.67 -30.96
CA ARG A 3 42.91 9.90 -30.67
C ARG A 3 42.74 10.20 -29.18
N ASN A 4 42.00 11.26 -28.86
CA ASN A 4 41.63 11.62 -27.49
C ASN A 4 40.41 10.80 -27.11
N ASN A 5 40.53 9.93 -26.10
CA ASN A 5 39.40 9.21 -25.52
C ASN A 5 39.26 9.65 -24.06
N THR A 6 38.37 10.60 -23.81
CA THR A 6 37.99 11.06 -22.47
C THR A 6 36.62 10.50 -22.14
N TYR A 7 36.58 9.39 -21.42
CA TYR A 7 35.42 9.04 -20.60
C TYR A 7 35.62 9.71 -19.25
N SER A 8 34.78 10.68 -18.91
CA SER A 8 34.76 11.29 -17.57
C SER A 8 34.16 10.30 -16.57
N GLU A 9 35.04 9.53 -15.93
CA GLU A 9 34.70 8.72 -14.76
C GLU A 9 34.13 9.63 -13.65
N LEU A 10 32.87 9.41 -13.28
CA LEU A 10 32.20 10.16 -12.21
C LEU A 10 32.91 9.89 -10.88
N ASN A 11 33.54 10.92 -10.31
CA ASN A 11 34.25 10.83 -9.05
C ASN A 11 33.27 10.57 -7.89
N ARG A 12 33.63 9.68 -6.96
CA ARG A 12 32.78 9.31 -5.80
C ARG A 12 32.31 10.52 -4.99
N ARG A 13 33.13 11.57 -4.90
CA ARG A 13 32.78 12.82 -4.20
C ARG A 13 31.67 13.59 -4.91
N ASP A 14 31.66 13.56 -6.24
CA ASP A 14 30.64 14.23 -7.04
C ASP A 14 29.33 13.44 -7.01
N ALA A 15 29.40 12.10 -6.93
CA ALA A 15 28.24 11.27 -6.64
C ALA A 15 27.63 11.56 -5.26
N VAL A 16 28.44 11.74 -4.21
CA VAL A 16 27.95 12.12 -2.87
C VAL A 16 27.32 13.51 -2.88
N LYS A 17 27.94 14.50 -3.56
CA LYS A 17 27.36 15.84 -3.70
C LYS A 17 26.03 15.82 -4.45
N LEU A 18 25.93 15.00 -5.51
CA LEU A 18 24.70 14.80 -6.25
C LEU A 18 23.63 14.10 -5.41
N LEU A 19 24.00 13.12 -4.58
CA LEU A 19 23.07 12.48 -3.65
C LEU A 19 22.57 13.48 -2.60
N THR A 20 23.45 14.30 -2.03
CA THR A 20 23.08 15.32 -1.05
C THR A 20 22.17 16.39 -1.66
N ALA A 21 22.51 16.90 -2.85
CA ALA A 21 21.69 17.88 -3.56
C ALA A 21 20.37 17.28 -4.09
N GLY A 22 20.43 16.05 -4.59
CA GLY A 22 19.28 15.27 -5.06
C GLY A 22 18.35 14.85 -3.94
N SER A 23 18.85 14.69 -2.70
CA SER A 23 18.04 14.46 -1.51
C SER A 23 17.14 15.66 -1.21
N ALA A 24 17.64 16.89 -1.35
CA ALA A 24 16.82 18.08 -1.14
C ALA A 24 15.69 18.18 -2.19
N ALA A 25 16.00 17.95 -3.47
CA ALA A 25 15.00 17.95 -4.53
C ALA A 25 14.00 16.79 -4.42
N GLY A 26 14.47 15.59 -4.05
CA GLY A 26 13.62 14.42 -3.84
C GLY A 26 12.72 14.56 -2.61
N LEU A 27 13.24 15.11 -1.52
CA LEU A 27 12.49 15.37 -0.30
C LEU A 27 11.47 16.51 -0.52
N LEU A 28 11.86 17.59 -1.19
CA LEU A 28 10.94 18.65 -1.61
C LEU A 28 9.87 18.09 -2.54
N GLY A 29 10.23 17.29 -3.55
CA GLY A 29 9.27 16.63 -4.43
C GLY A 29 8.26 15.77 -3.66
N PHE A 30 8.71 15.04 -2.65
CA PHE A 30 7.84 14.24 -1.79
C PHE A 30 6.87 15.07 -0.94
N PHE A 31 7.32 16.22 -0.41
CA PHE A 31 6.48 17.08 0.42
C PHE A 31 5.55 18.00 -0.38
N THR A 32 5.99 18.46 -1.56
CA THR A 32 5.30 19.49 -2.34
C THR A 32 4.46 18.96 -3.48
N SER A 33 4.71 17.73 -3.97
CA SER A 33 4.00 17.20 -5.14
C SER A 33 2.87 16.26 -4.71
N PRO A 34 1.60 16.60 -4.95
CA PRO A 34 0.44 15.73 -4.67
C PRO A 34 0.53 14.38 -5.41
N ALA A 35 1.12 14.38 -6.60
CA ALA A 35 1.38 13.17 -7.39
C ALA A 35 2.40 12.23 -6.71
N ALA A 36 3.43 12.77 -6.05
CA ALA A 36 4.40 11.98 -5.30
C ALA A 36 3.81 11.40 -4.00
N ARG A 37 2.74 12.02 -3.48
CA ARG A 37 2.00 11.57 -2.28
C ARG A 37 0.85 10.60 -2.59
N ALA A 38 0.63 10.28 -3.86
CA ALA A 38 -0.54 9.52 -4.31
C ALA A 38 -1.86 10.07 -3.71
N GLU A 39 -1.95 11.40 -3.61
CA GLU A 39 -3.07 12.08 -2.95
C GLU A 39 -4.37 11.97 -3.77
N THR A 40 -4.25 11.89 -5.10
CA THR A 40 -5.39 11.83 -6.01
C THR A 40 -5.90 10.40 -6.15
N ARG A 41 -6.99 10.07 -5.46
CA ARG A 41 -7.79 8.86 -5.74
C ARG A 41 -8.57 9.06 -7.03
N GLU A 42 -8.38 8.18 -8.00
CA GLU A 42 -9.28 8.09 -9.16
C GLU A 42 -10.63 7.53 -8.69
N THR A 43 -11.68 8.33 -8.77
CA THR A 43 -13.04 7.87 -8.49
C THR A 43 -13.58 7.15 -9.73
N PRO A 44 -14.00 5.87 -9.62
CA PRO A 44 -14.61 5.18 -10.73
C PRO A 44 -15.94 5.86 -11.12
N LEU A 45 -16.32 5.78 -12.40
CA LEU A 45 -17.50 6.47 -12.95
C LEU A 45 -18.80 6.12 -12.20
N TRP A 46 -18.93 4.89 -11.67
CA TRP A 46 -20.10 4.46 -10.90
C TRP A 46 -20.22 5.12 -9.52
N SER A 47 -19.12 5.66 -9.00
CA SER A 47 -19.08 6.36 -7.70
C SER A 47 -19.27 7.87 -7.82
N ALA A 48 -19.50 8.39 -9.03
CA ALA A 48 -19.66 9.81 -9.28
C ALA A 48 -20.85 10.38 -8.50
N GLY A 49 -20.58 11.33 -7.60
CA GLY A 49 -21.60 12.01 -6.78
C GLY A 49 -21.99 11.29 -5.48
N LEU A 50 -21.43 10.10 -5.20
CA LEU A 50 -21.59 9.44 -3.90
C LEU A 50 -20.58 9.99 -2.88
N PRO A 51 -20.91 10.00 -1.58
CA PRO A 51 -19.94 10.35 -0.55
C PRO A 51 -18.74 9.37 -0.59
N PRO A 52 -17.54 9.81 -0.19
CA PRO A 52 -16.37 8.93 -0.13
C PRO A 52 -16.65 7.67 0.71
N LEU A 53 -16.42 6.49 0.12
CA LEU A 53 -16.54 5.22 0.82
C LEU A 53 -15.41 5.09 1.85
N LYS A 54 -15.79 4.78 3.08
CA LYS A 54 -14.88 4.56 4.20
C LYS A 54 -14.94 3.12 4.68
N ILE A 55 -13.82 2.63 5.19
CA ILE A 55 -13.77 1.29 5.78
C ILE A 55 -14.22 1.42 7.23
N LYS A 56 -15.27 0.69 7.58
CA LYS A 56 -15.85 0.66 8.93
C LYS A 56 -15.19 -0.38 9.81
N SER A 57 -14.97 -1.60 9.28
CA SER A 57 -14.29 -2.66 10.03
C SER A 57 -13.69 -3.71 9.10
N VAL A 58 -12.64 -4.37 9.58
CA VAL A 58 -12.01 -5.52 8.92
C VAL A 58 -12.01 -6.69 9.90
N LYS A 59 -12.55 -7.84 9.49
CA LYS A 59 -12.69 -9.02 10.35
C LYS A 59 -12.23 -10.28 9.65
N ALA A 60 -11.53 -11.14 10.38
CA ALA A 60 -11.22 -12.50 9.95
C ALA A 60 -12.36 -13.46 10.30
N ILE A 61 -12.73 -14.31 9.34
CA ILE A 61 -13.66 -15.43 9.49
C ILE A 61 -12.85 -16.70 9.27
N ALA A 62 -12.69 -17.48 10.33
CA ALA A 62 -12.06 -18.80 10.26
C ALA A 62 -13.13 -19.87 10.03
N THR A 63 -12.92 -20.74 9.05
CA THR A 63 -13.84 -21.83 8.71
C THR A 63 -13.08 -23.05 8.19
N ALA A 64 -13.70 -24.23 8.24
CA ALA A 64 -13.12 -25.49 7.78
C ALA A 64 -14.17 -26.48 7.21
N PRO A 65 -14.87 -26.12 6.11
CA PRO A 65 -15.96 -26.95 5.57
C PRO A 65 -15.50 -28.32 5.05
N GLU A 66 -14.30 -28.43 4.49
CA GLU A 66 -13.69 -29.70 4.03
C GLU A 66 -12.45 -30.09 4.87
N GLY A 67 -12.39 -29.67 6.14
CA GLY A 67 -11.28 -29.98 7.05
C GLY A 67 -9.99 -29.18 6.80
N SER A 68 -9.92 -28.37 5.74
CA SER A 68 -8.85 -27.40 5.52
C SER A 68 -9.15 -26.08 6.24
N ASN A 69 -8.17 -25.54 6.96
CA ASN A 69 -8.31 -24.23 7.61
C ASN A 69 -8.34 -23.10 6.56
N LEU A 70 -9.51 -22.49 6.38
CA LEU A 70 -9.70 -21.35 5.49
C LEU A 70 -9.89 -20.08 6.31
N ILE A 71 -9.21 -19.00 5.89
CA ILE A 71 -9.39 -17.68 6.49
C ILE A 71 -9.93 -16.73 5.41
N VAL A 72 -11.11 -16.20 5.67
CA VAL A 72 -11.77 -15.19 4.82
C VAL A 72 -11.73 -13.85 5.56
N VAL A 73 -11.43 -12.77 4.85
CA VAL A 73 -11.48 -11.40 5.38
C VAL A 73 -12.77 -10.75 4.91
N LYS A 74 -13.53 -10.18 5.85
CA LYS A 74 -14.69 -9.34 5.55
C LYS A 74 -14.34 -7.89 5.84
N VAL A 75 -14.49 -7.02 4.83
CA VAL A 75 -14.30 -5.58 4.95
C VAL A 75 -15.66 -4.91 4.86
N GLU A 76 -16.15 -4.35 5.96
CA GLU A 76 -17.40 -3.60 6.02
C GLU A 76 -17.14 -2.13 5.72
N THR A 77 -18.03 -1.50 4.93
CA THR A 77 -17.91 -0.09 4.57
C THR A 77 -18.88 0.78 5.37
N SER A 78 -18.82 2.10 5.16
CA SER A 78 -19.79 3.06 5.68
C SER A 78 -21.21 2.87 5.12
N GLU A 79 -21.35 2.21 3.96
CA GLU A 79 -22.64 1.97 3.32
C GLU A 79 -23.24 0.63 3.80
N PRO A 80 -24.46 0.64 4.39
CA PRO A 80 -25.10 -0.58 4.87
C PRO A 80 -25.31 -1.60 3.75
N GLY A 81 -24.81 -2.81 3.96
CA GLY A 81 -24.93 -3.91 2.98
C GLY A 81 -23.79 -3.98 1.96
N LEU A 82 -22.97 -2.94 1.81
CA LEU A 82 -21.78 -2.98 0.97
C LEU A 82 -20.56 -3.47 1.77
N TYR A 83 -20.04 -4.64 1.40
CA TYR A 83 -18.84 -5.23 1.99
C TYR A 83 -18.02 -5.99 0.95
N GLY A 84 -16.71 -6.06 1.18
CA GLY A 84 -15.79 -6.89 0.40
C GLY A 84 -15.47 -8.20 1.11
N LEU A 85 -15.19 -9.24 0.33
CA LEU A 85 -14.64 -10.51 0.82
C LEU A 85 -13.28 -10.76 0.18
N GLY A 86 -12.31 -11.19 0.98
CA GLY A 86 -10.95 -11.51 0.56
C GLY A 86 -10.47 -12.86 1.09
N CYS A 87 -9.53 -13.48 0.38
CA CYS A 87 -8.85 -14.69 0.85
C CYS A 87 -7.59 -14.30 1.64
N ALA A 88 -7.42 -14.87 2.84
CA ALA A 88 -6.20 -14.72 3.65
C ALA A 88 -5.72 -16.09 4.17
N THR A 89 -5.93 -17.13 3.37
CA THR A 89 -5.69 -18.51 3.82
C THR A 89 -4.20 -18.82 3.90
N PHE A 90 -3.72 -19.01 5.14
CA PHE A 90 -2.44 -19.67 5.44
C PHE A 90 -2.73 -20.93 6.27
N THR A 91 -2.99 -22.04 5.57
CA THR A 91 -3.54 -23.27 6.19
C THR A 91 -2.70 -23.80 7.36
N GLN A 92 -1.37 -23.71 7.25
CA GLN A 92 -0.43 -24.20 8.26
C GLN A 92 -0.39 -23.34 9.54
N ARG A 93 -0.81 -22.07 9.46
CA ARG A 93 -0.72 -21.09 10.55
C ARG A 93 -1.96 -20.19 10.63
N ALA A 94 -3.14 -20.78 10.40
CA ALA A 94 -4.42 -20.06 10.38
C ALA A 94 -4.65 -19.22 11.67
N MET A 95 -4.28 -19.77 12.83
CA MET A 95 -4.40 -19.09 14.12
C MET A 95 -3.49 -17.86 14.28
N ALA A 96 -2.39 -17.77 13.52
CA ALA A 96 -1.53 -16.58 13.52
C ALA A 96 -2.11 -15.46 12.64
N VAL A 97 -2.88 -15.80 11.61
CA VAL A 97 -3.46 -14.83 10.67
C VAL A 97 -4.63 -14.07 11.30
N ILE A 98 -5.44 -14.73 12.13
CA ILE A 98 -6.60 -14.12 12.80
C ILE A 98 -6.23 -12.87 13.62
N PRO A 99 -5.26 -12.92 14.56
CA PRO A 99 -4.87 -11.73 15.33
C PRO A 99 -4.15 -10.69 14.45
N ALA A 100 -3.41 -11.10 13.42
CA ALA A 100 -2.83 -10.17 12.46
C ALA A 100 -3.91 -9.27 11.83
N ILE A 101 -5.03 -9.87 11.42
CA ILE A 101 -6.15 -9.13 10.85
C ILE A 101 -6.91 -8.34 11.91
N ASN A 102 -7.39 -9.01 12.95
CA ASN A 102 -8.32 -8.42 13.90
C ASN A 102 -7.67 -7.36 14.80
N SER A 103 -6.39 -7.50 15.15
CA SER A 103 -5.71 -6.61 16.11
C SER A 103 -4.82 -5.57 15.47
N TYR A 104 -4.40 -5.75 14.22
CA TYR A 104 -3.49 -4.80 13.56
C TYR A 104 -4.10 -4.23 12.29
N LEU A 105 -4.58 -5.09 11.37
CA LEU A 105 -5.12 -4.60 10.09
C LEU A 105 -6.45 -3.88 10.24
N ASN A 106 -7.29 -4.26 11.21
CA ASN A 106 -8.53 -3.53 11.47
C ASN A 106 -8.25 -2.04 11.78
N ASP A 107 -7.32 -1.77 12.68
CA ASP A 107 -7.01 -0.40 13.12
C ASP A 107 -6.24 0.37 12.04
N PHE A 108 -5.41 -0.32 11.25
CA PHE A 108 -4.72 0.27 10.11
C PHE A 108 -5.66 0.67 8.98
N CYS A 109 -6.68 -0.16 8.69
CA CYS A 109 -7.58 0.06 7.56
C CYS A 109 -8.81 0.90 7.89
N ALA A 110 -9.25 0.97 9.15
CA ALA A 110 -10.44 1.73 9.53
C ALA A 110 -10.23 3.25 9.35
N GLY A 111 -11.15 3.91 8.64
CA GLY A 111 -11.07 5.33 8.28
C GLY A 111 -11.69 5.65 6.92
#